data_AF-A0A377TY83-F1
#
_entry.id   AF-A0A377TY83-F1
#
_cell.length_a   1.000
_cell.length_b   1.000
_cell.length_c   1.000
_cell.angle_alpha   90.00
_cell.angle_beta   90.00
_cell.angle_gamma   90.00
#
_symmetry.space_group_name_H-M   'P 1'
#
loop_
_entity.id
_entity.type
_entity.pdbx_description
1 polymer ?
#
loop_
_entity_poly.entity_id
_entity_poly.type
_entity_poly.pdbx_seq_one_letter_code
_entity_poly.pdbx_strand_id
1 'polypeptide(L)'
;MVLANPPQMPPRTHRLLLVEVAGERWIADVGFGGQTLTAPIKLLADIPQQTPHGSYRLVHEGDEWTLQFNHHEHWQSMYHFDLGRQYASDYVMGNFWSAHWPQSHFRHHLLMCRHLPDGGKMTLTNFHFTHWENNHVVEKIDFADVSALYEGLQTRFGLGVDDPKHGFSEAALAAVMAAFDTHPEAGK
;
A
#
# COMPACT_ATOMS: atom_id res chain seq x y z
N MET A 1 11.37 1.41 -5.37
CA MET A 1 12.00 1.54 -4.04
C MET A 1 11.12 2.47 -3.23
N VAL A 2 10.49 1.98 -2.15
CA VAL A 2 9.56 2.80 -1.33
C VAL A 2 10.35 3.80 -0.49
N LEU A 3 9.96 5.07 -0.50
CA LEU A 3 10.62 6.13 0.23
C LEU A 3 9.84 6.45 1.51
N ALA A 4 10.53 6.38 2.64
CA ALA A 4 10.06 6.83 3.94
C ALA A 4 11.15 7.68 4.62
N ASN A 5 11.66 8.71 3.92
CA ASN A 5 12.84 9.49 4.30
C ASN A 5 14.06 8.65 4.76
N PRO A 6 14.50 7.65 3.99
CA PRO A 6 15.57 6.78 4.45
C PRO A 6 16.93 7.50 4.32
N PRO A 7 17.90 7.22 5.23
CA PRO A 7 19.26 7.77 5.14
C PRO A 7 20.05 7.20 3.94
N GLN A 8 19.57 6.09 3.36
CA GLN A 8 20.15 5.42 2.21
C GLN A 8 19.01 4.91 1.31
N MET A 9 19.28 4.74 0.02
CA MET A 9 18.27 4.22 -0.90
C MET A 9 17.84 2.79 -0.51
N PRO A 10 16.54 2.53 -0.32
CA PRO A 10 16.04 1.24 0.10
C PRO A 10 16.03 0.24 -1.07
N PRO A 11 15.97 -1.07 -0.78
CA PRO A 11 15.93 -2.09 -1.83
C PRO A 11 14.67 -1.99 -2.71
N ARG A 12 14.70 -2.68 -3.86
CA ARG A 12 13.59 -2.78 -4.80
C ARG A 12 12.50 -3.71 -4.27
N THR A 13 11.65 -3.18 -3.40
CA THR A 13 10.58 -3.92 -2.71
C THR A 13 9.17 -3.67 -3.26
N HIS A 14 9.03 -2.68 -4.15
CA HIS A 14 7.75 -2.29 -4.72
C HIS A 14 7.69 -2.60 -6.21
N ARG A 15 6.50 -3.00 -6.66
CA ARG A 15 6.23 -3.34 -8.06
C ARG A 15 5.09 -2.47 -8.56
N LEU A 16 5.32 -1.86 -9.72
CA LEU A 16 4.33 -1.14 -10.51
C LEU A 16 4.39 -1.61 -11.97
N LEU A 17 3.44 -1.15 -12.78
CA LEU A 17 3.38 -1.46 -14.21
C LEU A 17 3.66 -0.21 -15.03
N LEU A 18 4.48 -0.39 -16.06
CA LEU A 18 4.55 0.52 -17.21
C LEU A 18 3.62 -0.04 -18.29
N VAL A 19 2.67 0.77 -18.76
CA VAL A 19 1.65 0.38 -19.74
C VAL A 19 1.76 1.31 -20.94
N GLU A 20 1.77 0.73 -22.14
CA GLU A 20 1.72 1.50 -23.39
C GLU A 20 0.32 1.38 -24.02
N VAL A 21 -0.32 2.52 -24.27
CA VAL A 21 -1.65 2.58 -24.88
C VAL A 21 -1.63 3.68 -25.93
N ALA A 22 -1.96 3.33 -27.18
CA ALA A 22 -2.01 4.27 -28.30
C ALA A 22 -0.73 5.12 -28.47
N GLY A 23 0.45 4.54 -28.22
CA GLY A 23 1.74 5.21 -28.33
C GLY A 23 2.10 6.11 -27.14
N GLU A 24 1.25 6.18 -26.12
CA GLU A 24 1.54 6.88 -24.86
C GLU A 24 1.93 5.91 -23.76
N ARG A 25 2.86 6.33 -22.89
CA ARG A 25 3.32 5.56 -21.74
C ARG A 25 2.65 6.04 -20.46
N TRP A 26 2.18 5.09 -19.67
CA TRP A 26 1.45 5.30 -18.43
C TRP A 26 2.04 4.43 -17.34
N ILE A 27 1.93 4.86 -16.09
CA ILE A 27 2.13 3.97 -14.95
C ILE A 27 0.79 3.58 -14.34
N ALA A 28 0.69 2.33 -13.92
CA ALA A 28 -0.43 1.83 -13.13
C ALA A 28 0.12 1.08 -11.91
N ASP A 29 -0.45 1.38 -10.75
CA ASP A 29 -0.03 0.78 -9.49
C ASP A 29 -1.21 0.65 -8.53
N VAL A 30 -1.60 -0.59 -8.26
CA VAL A 30 -2.69 -0.95 -7.34
C VAL A 30 -2.16 -1.64 -6.08
N GLY A 31 -0.85 -1.68 -5.88
CA GLY A 31 -0.17 -2.47 -4.85
C GLY A 31 0.45 -1.65 -3.72
N PHE A 32 0.43 -0.32 -3.78
CA PHE A 32 1.10 0.53 -2.78
C PHE A 32 0.32 0.64 -1.45
N GLY A 33 -0.96 0.26 -1.43
CA GLY A 33 -1.81 0.33 -0.25
C GLY A 33 -2.56 1.68 -0.14
N GLY A 34 -2.53 2.31 1.04
CA GLY A 34 -3.42 3.44 1.39
C GLY A 34 -3.36 4.67 0.48
N GLN A 35 -2.28 4.87 -0.26
CA GLN A 35 -2.09 5.99 -1.19
C GLN A 35 -1.83 5.47 -2.62
N THR A 36 -2.23 4.24 -2.94
CA THR A 36 -1.99 3.69 -4.28
C THR A 36 -2.70 4.51 -5.37
N LEU A 37 -2.19 4.45 -6.60
CA LEU A 37 -2.88 5.05 -7.73
C LEU A 37 -4.23 4.34 -7.97
N THR A 38 -5.30 5.12 -8.11
CA THR A 38 -6.64 4.58 -8.46
C THR A 38 -7.04 4.89 -9.89
N ALA A 39 -6.14 5.50 -10.66
CA ALA A 39 -6.20 5.64 -12.11
C ALA A 39 -4.77 5.64 -12.66
N PRO A 40 -4.52 5.12 -13.87
CA PRO A 40 -3.23 5.28 -14.50
C PRO A 40 -2.89 6.76 -14.68
N ILE A 41 -1.62 7.11 -14.52
CA ILE A 41 -1.12 8.46 -14.82
C ILE A 41 -0.08 8.38 -15.93
N LYS A 42 -0.01 9.40 -16.78
CA LYS A 42 0.98 9.48 -17.86
C LYS A 42 2.39 9.54 -17.28
N LEU A 43 3.33 8.87 -17.93
CA LEU A 43 4.76 8.98 -17.61
C LEU A 43 5.30 10.32 -18.14
N LEU A 44 4.94 11.42 -17.47
CA LEU A 44 5.32 12.79 -17.78
C LEU A 44 5.75 13.49 -16.48
N ALA A 45 6.91 14.15 -16.53
CA ALA A 45 7.48 14.83 -15.38
C ALA A 45 6.78 16.18 -15.10
N ASP A 46 6.78 16.58 -13.83
CA ASP A 46 6.45 17.90 -13.29
C ASP A 46 5.02 18.40 -13.54
N ILE A 47 4.14 17.51 -14.01
CA ILE A 47 2.73 17.81 -14.24
C ILE A 47 1.87 17.12 -13.17
N PRO A 48 1.10 17.89 -12.37
CA PRO A 48 0.05 17.32 -11.52
C PRO A 48 -1.01 16.60 -12.35
N GLN A 49 -1.34 15.38 -11.96
CA GLN A 49 -2.31 14.50 -12.61
C GLN A 49 -3.34 14.05 -11.58
N GLN A 50 -4.62 14.27 -11.89
CA GLN A 50 -5.72 13.93 -11.00
C GLN A 50 -6.12 12.47 -11.16
N THR A 51 -6.35 11.82 -10.04
CA THR A 51 -6.99 10.50 -9.93
C THR A 51 -8.23 10.63 -9.05
N PRO A 52 -9.13 9.63 -9.03
CA PRO A 52 -10.28 9.66 -8.14
C PRO A 52 -9.96 9.84 -6.65
N HIS A 53 -8.74 9.50 -6.19
CA HIS A 53 -8.33 9.57 -4.78
C HIS A 53 -7.18 10.54 -4.53
N GLY A 54 -6.96 11.49 -5.44
CA GLY A 54 -6.06 12.63 -5.22
C GLY A 54 -5.14 12.95 -6.38
N SER A 55 -4.28 13.94 -6.14
CA SER A 55 -3.37 14.50 -7.13
C SER A 55 -1.96 13.95 -6.96
N TYR A 56 -1.41 13.44 -8.06
CA TYR A 56 -0.08 12.85 -8.10
C TYR A 56 0.76 13.61 -9.12
N ARG A 57 2.09 13.57 -8.97
CA ARG A 57 3.00 14.01 -10.03
C ARG A 57 4.20 13.09 -10.08
N LEU A 58 4.85 13.08 -11.23
CA LEU A 58 6.14 12.44 -11.40
C LEU A 58 7.22 13.50 -11.43
N VAL A 59 8.35 13.24 -10.77
CA VAL A 59 9.59 13.99 -10.94
C VAL A 59 10.56 13.08 -11.68
N HIS A 60 11.40 13.66 -12.56
CA HIS A 60 12.38 12.90 -13.34
C HIS A 60 13.76 13.52 -13.19
N GLU A 61 14.69 12.77 -12.61
CA GLU A 61 16.06 13.19 -12.35
C GLU A 61 17.04 12.15 -12.91
N GLY A 62 17.77 12.51 -13.97
CA GLY A 62 18.63 11.55 -14.67
C GLY A 62 17.81 10.45 -15.33
N ASP A 63 18.03 9.21 -14.88
CA ASP A 63 17.30 8.02 -15.33
C ASP A 63 16.24 7.55 -14.31
N GLU A 64 16.07 8.29 -13.20
CA GLU A 64 15.17 7.93 -12.11
C GLU A 64 13.87 8.75 -12.12
N TRP A 65 12.77 8.07 -11.84
CA TRP A 65 11.44 8.64 -11.67
C TRP A 65 11.00 8.55 -10.23
N THR A 66 10.37 9.62 -9.74
CA THR A 66 9.78 9.69 -8.40
C THR A 66 8.29 9.93 -8.51
N LEU A 67 7.46 9.03 -7.97
CA LEU A 67 6.05 9.36 -7.74
C LEU A 67 5.92 10.18 -6.48
N GLN A 68 5.20 11.30 -6.57
CA GLN A 68 4.82 12.13 -5.44
C GLN A 68 3.31 12.28 -5.36
N PHE A 69 2.79 12.35 -4.14
CA PHE A 69 1.39 12.61 -3.82
C PHE A 69 1.25 14.00 -3.20
N ASN A 70 0.21 14.73 -3.57
CA ASN A 70 -0.11 16.03 -2.97
C ASN A 70 -0.95 15.83 -1.71
N HIS A 71 -0.35 16.10 -0.56
CA HIS A 71 -0.99 16.07 0.75
C HIS A 71 -0.98 17.48 1.34
N HIS A 72 -2.17 18.11 1.44
CA HIS A 72 -2.34 19.48 1.95
C HIS A 72 -1.37 20.49 1.33
N GLU A 73 -1.34 20.56 -0.01
CA GLU A 73 -0.48 21.48 -0.79
C GLU A 73 1.02 21.17 -0.71
N HIS A 74 1.40 20.07 -0.07
CA HIS A 74 2.78 19.59 0.00
C HIS A 74 2.94 18.30 -0.79
N TRP A 75 3.99 18.24 -1.62
CA TRP A 75 4.33 17.04 -2.36
C TRP A 75 5.18 16.11 -1.50
N GLN A 76 4.71 14.90 -1.30
CA GLN A 76 5.41 13.86 -0.55
C GLN A 76 5.88 12.78 -1.53
N SER A 77 7.19 12.49 -1.52
CA SER A 77 7.77 11.41 -2.31
C SER A 77 7.35 10.05 -1.77
N MET A 78 6.87 9.19 -2.66
CA MET A 78 6.33 7.87 -2.30
C MET A 78 7.30 6.76 -2.65
N TYR A 79 7.77 6.72 -3.90
CA TYR A 79 8.73 5.72 -4.34
C TYR A 79 9.51 6.17 -5.57
N HIS A 80 10.74 5.64 -5.68
CA HIS A 80 11.61 5.76 -6.85
C HIS A 80 11.54 4.51 -7.74
N PHE A 81 11.63 4.71 -9.05
CA PHE A 81 11.73 3.64 -10.04
C PHE A 81 12.50 4.09 -11.28
N ASP A 82 13.02 3.12 -12.02
CA ASP A 82 13.55 3.31 -13.37
C ASP A 82 12.71 2.51 -14.37
N LEU A 83 13.02 2.63 -15.65
CA LEU A 83 12.31 1.92 -16.73
C LEU A 83 12.96 0.57 -17.09
N GLY A 84 13.91 0.11 -16.29
CA GLY A 84 14.61 -1.15 -16.48
C GLY A 84 13.65 -2.33 -16.36
N ARG A 85 13.62 -3.19 -17.39
CA ARG A 85 12.81 -4.41 -17.38
C ARG A 85 13.21 -5.31 -16.21
N GLN A 86 12.22 -5.73 -15.44
CA GLN A 86 12.36 -6.71 -14.36
C GLN A 86 11.82 -8.07 -14.81
N TYR A 87 12.34 -9.14 -14.22
CA TYR A 87 11.94 -10.52 -14.47
C TYR A 87 11.21 -11.11 -13.25
N ALA A 88 10.55 -12.24 -13.45
CA ALA A 88 9.80 -12.92 -12.39
C ALA A 88 10.66 -13.21 -11.15
N SER A 89 11.92 -13.60 -11.34
CA SER A 89 12.89 -13.83 -10.27
C SER A 89 13.17 -12.58 -9.43
N ASP A 90 13.20 -11.40 -10.04
CA ASP A 90 13.46 -10.13 -9.34
C ASP A 90 12.29 -9.81 -8.40
N TYR A 91 11.07 -10.10 -8.84
CA TYR A 91 9.88 -9.96 -7.98
C TYR A 91 9.86 -10.98 -6.85
N VAL A 92 10.30 -12.22 -7.09
CA VAL A 92 10.42 -13.23 -6.03
C VAL A 92 11.45 -12.78 -4.98
N MET A 93 12.58 -12.22 -5.40
CA MET A 93 13.59 -11.65 -4.48
C MET A 93 13.02 -10.49 -3.67
N GLY A 94 12.34 -9.54 -4.32
CA GLY A 94 11.69 -8.41 -3.65
C GLY A 94 10.61 -8.85 -2.65
N ASN A 95 9.77 -9.81 -3.04
CA ASN A 95 8.77 -10.41 -2.16
C ASN A 95 9.40 -11.15 -0.99
N PHE A 96 10.45 -11.94 -1.24
CA PHE A 96 11.16 -12.66 -0.18
C PHE A 96 11.73 -11.68 0.85
N TRP A 97 12.39 -10.61 0.39
CA TRP A 97 12.89 -9.55 1.26
C TRP A 97 11.76 -8.94 2.10
N SER A 98 10.69 -8.47 1.46
CA SER A 98 9.55 -7.85 2.16
C SER A 98 8.87 -8.80 3.14
N ALA A 99 8.80 -10.10 2.84
CA ALA A 99 8.09 -11.07 3.70
C ALA A 99 8.97 -11.71 4.79
N HIS A 100 10.30 -11.73 4.64
CA HIS A 100 11.18 -12.49 5.54
C HIS A 100 12.23 -11.64 6.26
N TRP A 101 12.63 -10.48 5.72
CA TRP A 101 13.62 -9.64 6.40
C TRP A 101 13.10 -9.23 7.79
N PRO A 102 13.84 -9.50 8.89
CA PRO A 102 13.34 -9.30 10.25
C PRO A 102 12.81 -7.91 10.57
N GLN A 103 13.35 -6.87 9.93
CA GLN A 103 12.93 -5.47 10.14
C GLN A 103 11.92 -4.98 9.10
N SER A 104 11.39 -5.86 8.25
CA SER A 104 10.37 -5.47 7.28
C SER A 104 9.09 -5.06 8.00
N HIS A 105 8.58 -3.86 7.71
CA HIS A 105 7.34 -3.32 8.27
C HIS A 105 6.15 -4.30 8.12
N PHE A 106 6.07 -5.02 7.00
CA PHE A 106 5.00 -5.99 6.72
C PHE A 106 4.99 -7.21 7.65
N ARG A 107 6.04 -7.39 8.48
CA ARG A 107 6.12 -8.50 9.45
C ARG A 107 5.71 -8.11 10.86
N HIS A 108 5.40 -6.83 11.09
CA HIS A 108 5.14 -6.28 12.41
C HIS A 108 3.75 -5.66 12.57
N HIS A 109 2.98 -5.61 11.48
CA HIS A 109 1.63 -5.09 11.48
C HIS A 109 0.73 -5.89 10.55
N LEU A 110 -0.54 -6.03 10.93
CA LEU A 110 -1.59 -6.36 9.98
C LEU A 110 -1.99 -5.08 9.26
N LEU A 111 -1.90 -5.09 7.93
CA LEU A 111 -2.22 -3.94 7.09
C LEU A 111 -3.28 -4.32 6.06
N MET A 112 -4.35 -3.54 5.96
CA MET A 112 -5.31 -3.65 4.87
C MET A 112 -5.73 -2.28 4.36
N CYS A 113 -6.03 -2.22 3.06
CA CYS A 113 -6.63 -1.05 2.44
C CYS A 113 -7.58 -1.49 1.33
N ARG A 114 -8.74 -0.82 1.26
CA ARG A 114 -9.72 -0.98 0.19
C ARG A 114 -10.22 0.39 -0.24
N HIS A 115 -10.09 0.70 -1.52
CA HIS A 115 -10.66 1.91 -2.12
C HIS A 115 -12.13 1.69 -2.48
N LEU A 116 -12.92 2.76 -2.42
CA LEU A 116 -14.36 2.76 -2.68
C LEU A 116 -14.66 3.56 -3.97
N PRO A 117 -15.81 3.32 -4.63
CA PRO A 117 -16.11 3.94 -5.93
C PRO A 117 -16.25 5.47 -5.91
N ASP A 118 -16.57 6.05 -4.77
CA ASP A 118 -16.90 7.46 -4.56
C ASP A 118 -15.70 8.32 -4.13
N GLY A 119 -14.47 7.80 -4.23
CA GLY A 119 -13.27 8.47 -3.74
C GLY A 119 -13.00 8.22 -2.26
N GLY A 120 -13.84 7.45 -1.59
CA GLY A 120 -13.59 6.98 -0.23
C GLY A 120 -12.59 5.82 -0.16
N LYS A 121 -12.10 5.53 1.04
CA LYS A 121 -11.29 4.33 1.29
C LYS A 121 -11.42 3.86 2.73
N MET A 122 -11.20 2.58 2.93
CA MET A 122 -11.05 1.97 4.25
C MET A 122 -9.60 1.53 4.43
N THR A 123 -9.05 1.79 5.62
CA THR A 123 -7.72 1.37 6.03
C THR A 123 -7.80 0.65 7.36
N LEU A 124 -6.93 -0.33 7.55
CA LEU A 124 -6.77 -1.07 8.80
C LEU A 124 -5.29 -1.20 9.10
N THR A 125 -4.90 -0.83 10.32
CA THR A 125 -3.59 -1.13 10.90
C THR A 125 -3.80 -1.80 12.24
N ASN A 126 -3.45 -3.08 12.34
CA ASN A 126 -3.75 -3.92 13.51
C ASN A 126 -5.25 -3.90 13.83
N PHE A 127 -5.65 -3.36 14.99
CA PHE A 127 -7.06 -3.23 15.39
C PHE A 127 -7.69 -1.88 14.98
N HIS A 128 -6.90 -0.96 14.43
CA HIS A 128 -7.32 0.41 14.13
C HIS A 128 -7.89 0.49 12.72
N PHE A 129 -9.21 0.55 12.62
CA PHE A 129 -9.94 0.78 11.39
C PHE A 129 -10.22 2.27 11.18
N THR A 130 -10.12 2.73 9.95
CA THR A 130 -10.53 4.08 9.56
C THR A 130 -11.24 4.06 8.21
N HIS A 131 -12.42 4.68 8.16
CA HIS A 131 -13.15 4.96 6.93
C HIS A 131 -12.97 6.43 6.55
N TRP A 132 -12.61 6.66 5.30
CA TRP A 132 -12.39 7.98 4.72
C TRP A 132 -13.39 8.23 3.60
N GLU A 133 -13.97 9.43 3.56
CA GLU A 133 -14.77 9.94 2.45
C GLU A 133 -14.25 11.33 2.07
N ASN A 134 -14.03 11.61 0.79
CA ASN A 134 -13.55 12.91 0.30
C ASN A 134 -12.32 13.43 1.08
N ASN A 135 -11.33 12.57 1.35
CA ASN A 135 -10.15 12.86 2.17
C ASN A 135 -10.41 13.24 3.64
N HIS A 136 -11.61 13.00 4.16
CA HIS A 136 -11.94 13.21 5.57
C HIS A 136 -12.23 11.88 6.25
N VAL A 137 -11.81 11.75 7.50
CA VAL A 137 -12.18 10.60 8.32
C VAL A 137 -13.63 10.73 8.73
N VAL A 138 -14.46 9.74 8.38
CA VAL A 138 -15.88 9.68 8.75
C VAL A 138 -16.17 8.63 9.82
N GLU A 139 -15.33 7.61 9.96
CA GLU A 139 -15.45 6.57 10.99
C GLU A 139 -14.05 6.16 11.46
N LYS A 140 -13.88 6.02 12.78
CA LYS A 140 -12.72 5.36 13.39
C LYS A 140 -13.24 4.32 14.37
N ILE A 141 -12.71 3.11 14.27
CA ILE A 141 -13.03 2.01 15.17
C ILE A 141 -11.72 1.39 15.63
N ASP A 142 -11.59 1.23 16.94
CA ASP A 142 -10.62 0.32 17.54
C ASP A 142 -11.37 -0.98 17.84
N PHE A 143 -11.11 -2.03 17.06
CA PHE A 143 -11.74 -3.33 17.29
C PHE A 143 -11.33 -3.85 18.67
N ALA A 144 -12.32 -4.24 19.48
CA ALA A 144 -12.11 -4.58 20.88
C ALA A 144 -11.31 -5.88 21.07
N ASP A 145 -11.44 -6.81 20.13
CA ASP A 145 -10.82 -8.13 20.19
C ASP A 145 -10.65 -8.75 18.79
N VAL A 146 -10.07 -9.95 18.74
CA VAL A 146 -9.82 -10.69 17.51
C VAL A 146 -11.11 -11.12 16.82
N SER A 147 -12.17 -11.43 17.57
CA SER A 147 -13.46 -11.82 16.99
C SER A 147 -14.07 -10.65 16.20
N ALA A 148 -14.08 -9.45 16.80
CA ALA A 148 -14.55 -8.24 16.14
C ALA A 148 -13.69 -7.87 14.92
N LEU A 149 -12.37 -8.04 15.03
CA LEU A 149 -11.45 -7.85 13.90
C LEU A 149 -11.77 -8.83 12.75
N TYR A 150 -11.90 -10.12 13.05
CA TYR A 150 -12.17 -11.19 12.07
C TYR A 150 -13.49 -10.97 11.32
N GLU A 151 -14.54 -10.54 12.03
CA GLU A 151 -15.80 -10.11 11.41
C GLU A 151 -15.61 -8.86 10.54
N GLY A 152 -14.84 -7.88 11.02
CA GLY A 152 -14.51 -6.66 10.28
C GLY A 152 -13.78 -6.92 8.97
N LEU A 153 -12.84 -7.87 8.94
CA LEU A 153 -12.12 -8.26 7.71
C LEU A 153 -13.09 -8.77 6.63
N GLN A 154 -14.09 -9.54 7.03
CA GLN A 154 -15.09 -10.09 6.12
C GLN A 154 -16.09 -9.02 5.67
N THR A 155 -16.70 -8.30 6.61
CA THR A 155 -17.82 -7.40 6.34
C THR A 155 -17.39 -6.09 5.69
N ARG A 156 -16.29 -5.50 6.14
CA ARG A 156 -15.80 -4.21 5.63
C ARG A 156 -14.88 -4.40 4.42
N PHE A 157 -13.94 -5.34 4.48
CA PHE A 157 -12.97 -5.54 3.41
C PHE A 157 -13.38 -6.62 2.39
N GLY A 158 -14.42 -7.41 2.65
CA GLY A 158 -14.85 -8.47 1.73
C GLY A 158 -13.88 -9.65 1.68
N LEU A 159 -13.09 -9.87 2.74
CA LEU A 159 -12.07 -10.90 2.76
C LEU A 159 -12.70 -12.29 2.88
N GLY A 160 -12.44 -13.16 1.90
CA GLY A 160 -12.96 -14.53 1.86
C GLY A 160 -12.21 -15.48 2.79
N VAL A 161 -12.48 -15.39 4.09
CA VAL A 161 -11.78 -16.18 5.13
C VAL A 161 -12.06 -17.68 5.08
N ASP A 162 -13.13 -18.11 4.41
CA ASP A 162 -13.55 -19.51 4.28
C ASP A 162 -13.08 -20.18 2.98
N ASP A 163 -12.21 -19.54 2.19
CA ASP A 163 -11.68 -20.14 0.95
C ASP A 163 -10.94 -21.46 1.26
N PRO A 164 -11.20 -22.56 0.53
CA PRO A 164 -10.66 -23.87 0.87
C PRO A 164 -9.13 -23.98 0.74
N LYS A 165 -8.49 -23.05 0.01
CA LYS A 165 -7.04 -23.05 -0.23
C LYS A 165 -6.32 -21.92 0.50
N HIS A 166 -6.94 -20.75 0.59
CA HIS A 166 -6.35 -19.52 1.08
C HIS A 166 -7.09 -18.90 2.28
N GLY A 167 -8.15 -19.54 2.75
CA GLY A 167 -8.85 -19.18 3.97
C GLY A 167 -7.98 -19.37 5.22
N PHE A 168 -8.40 -18.78 6.32
CA PHE A 168 -7.72 -18.85 7.61
C PHE A 168 -8.74 -18.73 8.73
N SER A 169 -8.50 -19.40 9.86
CA SER A 169 -9.41 -19.35 11.00
C SER A 169 -9.18 -18.11 11.88
N GLU A 170 -10.17 -17.76 12.68
CA GLU A 170 -10.05 -16.75 13.73
C GLU A 170 -8.88 -17.06 14.69
N ALA A 171 -8.67 -18.33 15.04
CA ALA A 171 -7.55 -18.75 15.88
C ALA A 171 -6.17 -18.48 15.23
N ALA A 172 -6.06 -18.62 13.91
CA ALA A 172 -4.83 -18.27 13.19
C ALA A 172 -4.59 -16.75 13.20
N LEU A 173 -5.67 -15.96 13.03
CA LEU A 173 -5.58 -14.50 13.16
C LEU A 173 -5.17 -14.10 14.59
N ALA A 174 -5.72 -14.75 15.62
CA ALA A 174 -5.37 -14.50 17.01
C ALA A 174 -3.88 -14.72 17.27
N ALA A 175 -3.30 -15.80 16.72
CA ALA A 175 -1.87 -16.08 16.84
C ALA A 175 -1.00 -15.01 16.16
N VAL A 176 -1.44 -14.47 15.01
CA VAL A 176 -0.76 -13.37 14.33
C VAL A 176 -0.81 -12.09 15.18
N MET A 177 -2.00 -11.71 15.66
CA MET A 177 -2.16 -10.48 16.44
C MET A 177 -1.39 -10.53 17.77
N ALA A 178 -1.38 -11.68 18.45
CA ALA A 178 -0.60 -11.87 19.68
C ALA A 178 0.91 -11.69 19.46
N ALA A 179 1.44 -12.01 18.28
CA ALA A 179 2.85 -11.80 17.97
C ALA A 179 3.21 -10.31 17.90
N PHE A 180 2.29 -9.45 17.45
CA PHE A 180 2.51 -8.00 17.39
C PHE A 180 2.52 -7.35 18.78
N ASP A 181 1.66 -7.80 19.69
CA ASP A 181 1.61 -7.28 21.07
C ASP A 181 2.91 -7.54 21.84
N THR A 182 3.64 -8.60 21.50
CA THR A 182 4.93 -8.93 22.12
C THR A 182 6.11 -8.11 21.60
N HIS A 183 5.92 -7.30 20.55
CA HIS A 183 6.95 -6.47 19.93
C HIS A 183 6.51 -5.01 19.72
N PRO A 184 6.24 -4.25 20.80
CA PRO A 184 5.70 -2.88 20.72
C PRO A 184 6.65 -1.85 20.09
N GLU A 185 7.94 -2.16 19.93
CA GLU A 185 8.92 -1.24 19.33
C GLU A 185 8.88 -1.17 17.80
N ALA A 186 8.09 -2.01 17.13
CA ALA A 186 7.96 -1.95 15.67
C ALA A 186 7.01 -0.84 15.16
N GLY A 187 6.32 -0.15 16.07
CA GLY A 187 5.34 0.91 15.77
C GLY A 187 5.84 2.34 15.97
N LYS A 188 7.16 2.59 16.00
CA LYS A 188 7.75 3.94 16.04
C LYS A 188 8.52 4.28 14.76
#